data_AF-A0A538IY28-F1
#
_entry.id   AF-A0A538IY28-F1
#
_cell.length_a   1.000
_cell.length_b   1.000
_cell.length_c   1.000
_cell.angle_alpha   90.00
_cell.angle_beta   90.00
_cell.angle_gamma   90.00
#
_symmetry.space_group_name_H-M   'P 1'
#
loop_
_entity.id
_entity.type
_entity.pdbx_description
1 polymer ?
#
loop_
_entity_poly.entity_id
_entity_poly.type
_entity_poly.pdbx_seq_one_letter_code
_entity_poly.pdbx_strand_id
1 'polypeptide(L)'
;MEKVPEAPRRSEPAYSFVIYDAKMGQVVQVHHFGAMPGVELPSKENLSEMALRHAASRHKRDISSMEILEIDAPAIQPKTTYRVSLSDRTLVEEPPARAT
;
A
#
# COMPACT_ATOMS: atom_id res chain seq x y z
N MET A 1 26.97 30.20 -7.50
CA MET A 1 26.25 28.94 -7.76
C MET A 1 25.30 28.71 -6.60
N GLU A 2 24.02 29.04 -6.77
CA GLU A 2 22.98 28.71 -5.79
C GLU A 2 22.87 27.19 -5.69
N LYS A 3 23.02 26.64 -4.49
CA LYS A 3 22.68 25.23 -4.22
C LYS A 3 21.17 25.12 -4.38
N VAL A 4 20.72 24.45 -5.43
CA VAL A 4 19.34 23.98 -5.54
C VAL A 4 19.05 23.20 -4.26
N PRO A 5 18.00 23.53 -3.48
CA PRO A 5 17.65 22.74 -2.31
C PRO A 5 17.31 21.34 -2.80
N GLU A 6 18.09 20.35 -2.36
CA GLU A 6 17.80 18.93 -2.52
C GLU A 6 16.36 18.74 -2.07
N ALA A 7 15.48 18.32 -2.99
CA ALA A 7 14.07 18.08 -2.67
C ALA A 7 14.01 17.27 -1.38
N PRO A 8 13.14 17.63 -0.41
CA PRO A 8 13.11 16.93 0.86
C PRO A 8 13.03 15.44 0.58
N ARG A 9 14.05 14.70 1.02
CA ARG A 9 14.08 13.23 0.92
C ARG A 9 12.72 12.80 1.45
N ARG A 10 11.90 12.16 0.60
CA ARG A 10 10.59 11.68 1.03
C ARG A 10 10.86 10.87 2.29
N SER A 11 10.39 11.36 3.43
CA SER A 11 10.46 10.61 4.68
C SER A 11 9.86 9.24 4.37
N GLU A 12 10.54 8.18 4.78
CA GLU A 12 9.98 6.83 4.65
C GLU A 12 8.57 6.85 5.27
N PRO A 13 7.56 6.29 4.58
CA PRO A 13 6.21 6.34 5.08
C PRO A 13 6.16 5.53 6.39
N ALA A 14 5.53 6.11 7.40
CA ALA A 14 5.39 5.49 8.72
C ALA A 14 4.52 4.22 8.67
N TYR A 15 3.54 4.19 7.76
CA TYR A 15 2.71 3.01 7.51
C TYR A 15 2.52 2.79 6.02
N SER A 16 2.59 1.53 5.60
CA SER A 16 2.24 1.12 4.24
C SER A 16 1.25 -0.03 4.30
N PHE A 17 0.19 0.08 3.51
CA PHE A 17 -0.88 -0.89 3.47
C PHE A 17 -1.15 -1.35 2.05
N VAL A 18 -1.28 -2.66 1.89
CA VAL A 18 -1.77 -3.32 0.68
C VAL A 18 -3.23 -3.67 0.91
N ILE A 19 -4.11 -3.11 0.08
CA ILE A 19 -5.52 -3.49 0.02
C ILE A 19 -5.64 -4.57 -1.04
N TYR A 20 -6.22 -5.71 -0.69
CA TYR A 20 -6.34 -6.85 -1.58
C TYR A 20 -7.75 -7.46 -1.54
N ASP A 21 -8.11 -8.18 -2.60
CA ASP A 21 -9.34 -8.94 -2.67
C ASP A 21 -9.28 -10.13 -1.69
N ALA A 22 -10.20 -10.22 -0.74
CA ALA A 22 -10.14 -11.20 0.34
C ALA A 22 -10.28 -12.66 -0.16
N LYS A 23 -10.88 -12.87 -1.35
CA LYS A 23 -11.09 -14.22 -1.91
C LYS A 23 -9.98 -14.62 -2.88
N MET A 24 -9.45 -13.65 -3.62
CA MET A 24 -8.46 -13.90 -4.67
C MET A 24 -7.05 -13.52 -4.25
N GLY A 25 -6.83 -12.76 -3.17
CA GLY A 25 -5.52 -12.24 -2.81
C GLY A 25 -4.99 -11.18 -3.77
N GLN A 26 -5.77 -10.76 -4.78
CA GLN A 26 -5.33 -9.82 -5.80
C GLN A 26 -5.13 -8.44 -5.17
N VAL A 27 -3.95 -7.83 -5.35
CA VAL A 27 -3.71 -6.47 -4.89
C VAL A 27 -4.62 -5.51 -5.67
N VAL A 28 -5.44 -4.76 -4.94
CA VAL A 28 -6.33 -3.73 -5.48
C VAL A 28 -5.63 -2.38 -5.49
N GLN A 29 -5.01 -2.03 -4.36
CA GLN A 29 -4.38 -0.73 -4.18
C GLN A 29 -3.31 -0.79 -3.08
N VAL A 30 -2.32 0.10 -3.15
CA VAL A 30 -1.34 0.33 -2.09
C VAL A 30 -1.49 1.75 -1.57
N HIS A 31 -1.46 1.91 -0.25
CA HIS A 31 -1.50 3.21 0.43
C HIS A 31 -0.25 3.38 1.30
N HIS A 32 0.42 4.53 1.14
CA HIS A 32 1.54 4.94 1.99
C HIS A 32 1.13 6.16 2.80
N PHE A 33 1.32 6.12 4.11
CA PHE A 33 1.02 7.21 5.03
C PHE A 33 2.30 7.71 5.67
N GLY A 34 2.47 9.03 5.67
CA GLY A 34 3.57 9.73 6.33
C GLY A 34 3.07 11.04 6.89
N ALA A 35 3.73 11.52 7.96
CA ALA A 35 3.51 12.84 8.50
C ALA A 35 4.57 13.82 7.99
N MET A 36 4.15 15.07 7.82
CA MET A 36 5.10 16.19 7.73
C MET A 36 5.71 16.44 9.12
N PRO A 37 6.93 17.01 9.20
CA PRO A 37 7.52 17.38 10.49
C PRO A 37 6.58 18.24 11.33
N GLY A 38 6.40 17.87 12.60
CA GLY A 38 5.52 18.56 13.54
C GLY A 38 4.04 18.19 13.44
N VAL A 39 3.67 17.22 12.60
CA VAL A 39 2.30 16.70 12.49
C VAL A 39 2.26 15.27 13.02
N GLU A 40 1.25 14.96 13.83
CA GLU A 40 0.98 13.59 14.26
C GLU A 40 0.09 12.87 13.24
N LEU A 41 0.44 11.63 12.94
CA LEU A 41 -0.46 10.77 12.15
C LEU A 41 -1.65 10.33 13.01
N PRO A 42 -2.84 10.17 12.41
CA PRO A 42 -3.92 9.43 13.02
C PRO A 42 -3.47 8.03 13.47
N SER A 43 -4.24 7.40 14.36
CA SER A 43 -4.00 6.02 14.76
C SER A 43 -3.94 5.08 13.56
N LYS A 44 -3.14 4.03 13.67
CA LYS A 44 -3.03 2.99 12.63
C LYS A 44 -4.39 2.43 12.22
N GLU A 45 -5.29 2.21 13.18
CA GLU A 45 -6.65 1.72 12.93
C GLU A 45 -7.43 2.69 12.05
N ASN A 46 -7.43 3.99 12.38
CA ASN A 46 -8.07 5.02 11.55
C ASN A 46 -7.45 5.08 10.15
N LEU A 47 -6.12 5.00 10.03
CA LEU A 47 -5.43 4.99 8.74
C LEU A 47 -5.82 3.77 7.89
N SER A 48 -5.91 2.59 8.51
CA SER A 48 -6.30 1.35 7.84
C SER A 48 -7.75 1.40 7.35
N GLU A 49 -8.66 1.94 8.16
CA GLU A 49 -10.07 2.12 7.79
C GLU A 49 -10.22 3.13 6.64
N MET A 50 -9.50 4.26 6.72
CA MET A 50 -9.46 5.26 5.65
C MET A 50 -8.95 4.66 4.34
N ALA A 51 -7.89 3.85 4.39
CA ALA A 51 -7.32 3.19 3.22
C ALA A 51 -8.32 2.22 2.56
N LEU A 52 -9.01 1.40 3.37
CA LEU A 52 -10.05 0.48 2.88
C LEU A 52 -11.23 1.23 2.25
N ARG A 53 -11.76 2.25 2.93
CA ARG A 53 -12.87 3.07 2.41
C ARG A 53 -12.51 3.76 1.11
N HIS A 54 -11.30 4.31 1.03
CA HIS A 54 -10.81 4.97 -0.18
C HIS A 54 -10.67 3.97 -1.34
N ALA A 55 -10.08 2.79 -1.11
CA ALA A 55 -9.98 1.74 -2.11
C ALA A 55 -11.35 1.27 -2.59
N ALA A 56 -12.31 1.09 -1.68
CA ALA A 56 -13.67 0.67 -1.99
C ALA A 56 -14.37 1.67 -2.92
N SER A 57 -14.30 2.95 -2.55
CA SER A 57 -14.88 4.04 -3.33
C SER A 57 -14.22 4.16 -4.71
N ARG A 58 -12.88 4.17 -4.76
CA ARG A 58 -12.10 4.33 -5.99
C ARG A 58 -12.32 3.20 -6.99
N HIS A 59 -12.36 1.97 -6.51
CA HIS A 59 -12.49 0.77 -7.35
C HIS A 59 -13.94 0.27 -7.48
N LYS A 60 -14.91 0.98 -6.89
CA LYS A 60 -16.34 0.60 -6.86
C LYS A 60 -16.54 -0.84 -6.36
N ARG A 61 -15.77 -1.23 -5.33
CA ARG A 61 -15.83 -2.55 -4.69
C ARG A 61 -16.48 -2.45 -3.32
N ASP A 62 -17.05 -3.56 -2.87
CA ASP A 62 -17.59 -3.67 -1.51
C ASP A 62 -16.44 -3.78 -0.50
N ILE A 63 -16.52 -3.05 0.61
CA ILE A 63 -15.50 -3.10 1.68
C ILE A 63 -15.34 -4.52 2.22
N SER A 64 -16.43 -5.27 2.37
CA SER A 64 -16.42 -6.65 2.90
C SER A 64 -15.73 -7.66 1.98
N SER A 65 -15.53 -7.30 0.70
CA SER A 65 -14.77 -8.13 -0.25
C SER A 65 -13.26 -7.86 -0.22
N MET A 66 -12.80 -6.93 0.62
CA MET A 66 -11.40 -6.53 0.69
C MET A 66 -10.84 -6.70 2.09
N GLU A 67 -9.56 -7.00 2.16
CA GLU A 67 -8.78 -6.99 3.38
C GLU A 67 -7.56 -6.10 3.22
N ILE A 68 -6.91 -5.81 4.34
CA ILE A 68 -5.71 -4.97 4.40
C ILE A 68 -4.56 -5.77 4.99
N LEU A 69 -3.40 -5.66 4.35
CA LEU A 69 -2.13 -6.18 4.84
C LEU A 69 -1.20 -4.99 5.06
N GLU A 70 -0.74 -4.82 6.29
CA GLU A 70 0.37 -3.89 6.56
C GLU A 70 1.67 -4.51 6.07
N ILE A 71 2.49 -3.69 5.44
CA ILE A 71 3.81 -4.07 4.93
C ILE A 71 4.84 -3.00 5.31
N ASP A 72 6.10 -3.39 5.29
CA ASP A 72 7.18 -2.41 5.26
C ASP A 72 7.22 -1.75 3.87
N ALA A 73 7.31 -0.42 3.85
CA ALA A 73 7.37 0.37 2.61
C ALA A 73 8.38 -0.12 1.55
N PRO A 74 9.60 -0.55 1.91
CA PRO A 74 10.56 -1.07 0.93
C PRO A 74 10.18 -2.44 0.34
N ALA A 75 9.10 -3.09 0.80
CA ALA A 75 8.68 -4.40 0.31
C ALA A 75 8.10 -4.37 -1.12
N ILE A 76 7.72 -3.20 -1.65
CA ILE A 76 7.17 -3.07 -3.01
C ILE A 76 8.19 -2.43 -3.94
N GLN A 77 8.67 -3.23 -4.89
CA GLN A 77 9.60 -2.78 -5.92
C GLN A 77 8.84 -2.23 -7.13
N PRO A 78 9.32 -1.14 -7.76
CA PRO A 78 8.73 -0.64 -8.99
C PRO A 78 8.77 -1.71 -10.10
N LYS A 79 7.68 -1.78 -10.89
CA LYS A 79 7.52 -2.70 -12.04
C LYS A 79 7.42 -4.19 -11.67
N THR A 80 7.29 -4.52 -10.39
CA THR A 80 6.99 -5.88 -9.94
C THR A 80 5.50 -6.02 -9.67
N THR A 81 4.91 -7.12 -10.14
CA THR A 81 3.51 -7.47 -9.84
C THR A 81 3.49 -8.26 -8.55
N TYR A 82 2.53 -7.97 -7.68
CA TYR A 82 2.39 -8.63 -6.38
C TYR A 82 0.97 -9.18 -6.20
N ARG A 83 0.89 -10.24 -5.39
CA ARG A 83 -0.35 -10.82 -4.86
C ARG A 83 -0.18 -11.07 -3.37
N VAL A 84 -1.28 -11.12 -2.63
CA VAL A 84 -1.27 -11.56 -1.23
C VAL A 84 -1.54 -13.07 -1.16
N SER A 85 -0.64 -13.81 -0.52
CA SER A 85 -0.90 -15.19 -0.11
C SER A 85 -1.97 -15.20 0.98
N LEU A 86 -3.13 -15.79 0.71
CA LEU A 86 -4.24 -15.82 1.67
C LEU A 86 -3.99 -16.79 2.84
N SER A 87 -3.17 -17.82 2.65
CA SER A 87 -2.79 -18.76 3.71
C SER A 87 -1.89 -18.11 4.74
N ASP A 88 -0.90 -17.37 4.27
CA ASP A 88 0.19 -16.87 5.10
C ASP A 88 0.05 -15.38 5.42
N ARG A 89 -0.90 -14.70 4.76
CA ARG A 89 -1.12 -13.25 4.82
C ARG A 89 0.17 -12.47 4.55
N THR A 90 0.88 -12.86 3.49
CA THR A 90 2.13 -12.24 3.06
C THR A 90 2.03 -11.73 1.62
N LEU A 91 2.82 -10.71 1.30
CA LEU A 91 2.96 -10.23 -0.06
C LEU A 91 3.95 -11.11 -0.82
N VAL A 92 3.53 -11.64 -1.96
CA VAL A 92 4.34 -12.50 -2.84
C VAL A 92 4.45 -11.88 -4.23
N GLU A 93 5.63 -11.99 -4.83
CA GLU A 93 5.87 -11.56 -6.22
C GLU A 93 5.20 -12.53 -7.18
N GLU A 94 4.45 -11.99 -8.14
CA GLU A 94 3.95 -12.79 -9.26
C GLU A 94 5.03 -12.85 -10.35
N PRO A 95 5.34 -14.05 -10.88
CA PRO A 95 6.24 -14.16 -12.02
C PRO A 95 5.66 -13.35 -13.19
N PRO A 96 6.51 -12.66 -13.97
CA PRO A 96 6.03 -11.89 -15.11
C PRO A 96 5.22 -12.82 -16.02
N ALA A 97 4.04 -12.37 -16.44
CA ALA A 97 3.23 -13.11 -17.41
C ALA A 97 4.14 -13.42 -18.61
N ARG A 98 4.38 -14.71 -18.89
CA ARG A 98 5.12 -15.12 -20.08
C ARG A 98 4.38 -14.52 -21.27
N ALA A 99 5.02 -13.58 -21.97
CA ALA A 99 4.56 -13.14 -23.27
C ALA A 99 4.61 -14.35 -24.21
N THR A 100 3.45 -14.88 -24.56
CA THR A 100 3.25 -15.83 -25.67
C THR A 100 3.16 -15.07 -26.97
#